data_AF-A0A537E8B3-F1
#
_entry.id   AF-A0A537E8B3-F1
#
_cell.length_a   1.000
_cell.length_b   1.000
_cell.length_c   1.000
_cell.angle_alpha   90.00
_cell.angle_beta   90.00
_cell.angle_gamma   90.00
#
_symmetry.space_group_name_H-M   'P 1'
#
loop_
_entity.id
_entity.type
_entity.pdbx_description
1 polymer ?
#
loop_
_entity_poly.entity_id
_entity_poly.type
_entity_poly.pdbx_seq_one_letter_code
_entity_poly.pdbx_strand_id
1 'polypeptide(L)'
;MAERQKYKARFSSRLPNGDFLSFTVWPGKSDPNAEVLTIQIRREGSAGWETVHRIAIYRTPDGKFSLLPERTPASQPAKTEPIGGDEAGESIE
;
A
#
# COMPACT_ATOMS: atom_id res chain seq x y z
N MET A 1 -22.07 -6.19 -1.47
CA MET A 1 -20.73 -6.66 -1.05
C MET A 1 -19.94 -5.42 -0.64
N ALA A 2 -19.49 -5.35 0.62
CA ALA A 2 -19.19 -4.14 1.38
C ALA A 2 -18.13 -3.18 0.79
N GLU A 3 -18.47 -1.88 0.72
CA GLU A 3 -17.54 -0.77 0.47
C GLU A 3 -16.51 -0.66 1.60
N ARG A 4 -15.40 -1.39 1.47
CA ARG A 4 -14.19 -1.14 2.26
C ARG A 4 -13.44 0.04 1.65
N GLN A 5 -14.00 1.25 1.71
CA GLN A 5 -13.21 2.43 1.37
C GLN A 5 -12.21 2.68 2.51
N LYS A 6 -11.05 2.04 2.40
CA LYS A 6 -9.99 1.97 3.41
C LYS A 6 -9.23 3.30 3.58
N TYR A 7 -9.42 4.25 2.67
CA TYR A 7 -8.71 5.52 2.57
C TYR A 7 -9.70 6.67 2.39
N LYS A 8 -9.39 7.84 2.99
CA LYS A 8 -10.17 9.07 2.85
C LYS A 8 -10.09 9.61 1.42
N ALA A 9 -8.93 9.47 0.77
CA ALA A 9 -8.73 9.84 -0.63
C ALA A 9 -7.56 9.07 -1.23
N ARG A 10 -7.58 8.86 -2.54
CA ARG A 10 -6.49 8.27 -3.29
C ARG A 10 -6.40 8.86 -4.68
N PHE A 11 -5.20 9.24 -5.08
CA PHE A 11 -4.90 9.80 -6.37
C PHE A 11 -3.67 9.12 -6.94
N SER A 12 -3.61 9.03 -8.26
CA SER A 12 -2.46 8.47 -8.95
C SER A 12 -2.29 9.08 -10.32
N SER A 13 -1.04 9.23 -10.75
CA SER A 13 -0.70 9.73 -12.08
C SER A 13 0.61 9.13 -12.58
N ARG A 14 0.72 9.00 -13.90
CA ARG A 14 1.98 8.62 -14.56
C ARG A 14 2.85 9.86 -14.74
N LEU A 15 4.11 9.77 -14.36
CA LEU A 15 5.10 10.83 -14.53
C LEU A 15 5.70 10.77 -15.95
N PRO A 16 6.22 11.89 -16.49
CA PRO A 16 6.80 11.93 -17.84
C PRO A 16 7.97 10.96 -18.06
N ASN A 17 8.68 10.60 -17.00
CA ASN A 17 9.78 9.63 -17.02
C ASN A 17 9.31 8.16 -17.00
N GLY A 18 7.99 7.92 -17.06
CA GLY A 18 7.40 6.57 -17.04
C GLY A 18 7.09 6.04 -15.64
N ASP A 19 7.59 6.67 -14.58
CA ASP A 19 7.29 6.30 -13.20
C ASP A 19 5.83 6.59 -12.85
N PHE A 20 5.37 6.05 -11.71
CA PHE A 20 4.01 6.18 -11.24
C PHE A 20 3.98 6.82 -9.86
N LEU A 21 3.32 7.98 -9.76
CA LEU A 21 3.08 8.69 -8.52
C LEU A 21 1.76 8.22 -7.92
N SER A 22 1.77 7.86 -6.63
CA SER A 22 0.59 7.53 -5.84
C SER A 22 0.52 8.41 -4.61
N PHE A 23 -0.62 9.03 -4.39
CA PHE A 23 -0.94 9.78 -3.18
C PHE A 23 -2.16 9.14 -2.49
N THR A 24 -2.08 8.91 -1.19
CA THR A 24 -3.19 8.29 -0.43
C THR A 24 -3.31 8.93 0.94
N VAL A 25 -4.55 9.30 1.30
CA VAL A 25 -4.90 9.85 2.60
C VAL A 25 -5.61 8.77 3.39
N TRP A 26 -5.03 8.37 4.51
CA TRP A 26 -5.59 7.39 5.44
C TRP A 26 -6.16 8.11 6.66
N PRO A 27 -7.24 7.59 7.26
CA PRO A 27 -7.59 8.00 8.63
C PRO A 27 -6.45 7.66 9.58
N GLY A 28 -6.22 8.51 10.58
CA GLY A 28 -5.28 8.23 11.67
C GLY A 28 -5.70 6.96 12.42
N LYS A 29 -4.72 6.18 12.86
CA LYS A 29 -4.98 4.92 13.59
C LYS A 29 -5.52 5.18 15.00
N SER A 30 -4.96 6.17 15.69
CA SER A 30 -5.31 6.50 17.07
C SER A 30 -6.37 7.61 17.15
N ASP A 31 -6.35 8.53 16.20
CA ASP A 31 -7.30 9.64 16.10
C ASP A 31 -7.94 9.63 14.70
N PRO A 32 -9.26 9.43 14.57
CA PRO A 32 -9.93 9.39 13.27
C PRO A 32 -9.98 10.74 12.55
N ASN A 33 -9.84 11.84 13.30
CA ASN A 33 -9.75 13.20 12.75
C ASN A 33 -8.34 13.52 12.26
N ALA A 34 -7.33 12.78 12.73
CA ALA A 34 -6.00 12.83 12.17
C ALA A 34 -5.93 12.09 10.83
N GLU A 35 -4.85 12.35 10.10
CA GLU A 35 -4.65 11.82 8.76
C GLU A 35 -3.21 11.32 8.59
N VAL A 36 -3.06 10.24 7.83
CA VAL A 36 -1.74 9.80 7.36
C VAL A 36 -1.72 9.95 5.85
N LEU A 37 -0.87 10.84 5.36
CA LEU A 37 -0.66 11.10 3.95
C LEU A 37 0.52 10.25 3.48
N THR A 38 0.30 9.37 2.52
CA THR A 38 1.37 8.58 1.89
C THR A 38 1.57 9.04 0.46
N ILE A 39 2.81 9.41 0.13
CA ILE A 39 3.22 9.72 -1.23
C ILE A 39 4.26 8.67 -1.63
N GLN A 40 4.06 8.03 -2.78
CA GLN A 40 4.90 6.94 -3.25
C GLN A 40 5.19 7.12 -4.73
N ILE A 41 6.45 6.97 -5.11
CA ILE A 41 6.89 6.87 -6.50
C ILE A 41 7.28 5.42 -6.75
N ARG A 42 6.67 4.82 -7.77
CA ARG A 42 6.96 3.47 -8.21
C ARG A 42 7.53 3.49 -9.62
N ARG A 43 8.51 2.64 -9.87
CA ARG A 43 9.10 2.43 -11.19
C ARG A 43 8.81 1.02 -11.65
N GLU A 44 8.54 0.86 -12.94
CA GLU A 44 8.48 -0.45 -13.56
C GLU A 44 9.91 -0.86 -13.94
N GLY A 45 10.49 -1.78 -13.17
CA GLY A 45 11.78 -2.39 -13.44
C GLY A 45 11.62 -3.77 -14.06
N SER A 46 12.74 -4.46 -14.30
CA SER A 46 12.76 -5.78 -14.95
C SER A 46 12.03 -6.88 -14.15
N ALA A 47 11.92 -6.72 -12.82
CA ALA A 47 11.22 -7.64 -11.93
C ALA A 47 9.81 -7.16 -11.54
N GLY A 48 9.31 -6.09 -12.19
CA GLY A 48 8.02 -5.48 -11.92
C GLY A 48 8.13 -4.13 -11.19
N TRP A 49 7.04 -3.74 -10.53
CA TRP A 49 6.90 -2.41 -9.93
C TRP A 49 7.63 -2.28 -8.58
N GLU A 50 8.77 -1.61 -8.58
CA GLU A 50 9.52 -1.27 -7.38
C GLU A 50 9.07 0.07 -6.79
N THR A 51 9.25 0.25 -5.48
CA THR A 51 9.01 1.55 -4.83
C THR A 51 10.34 2.28 -4.76
N VAL A 52 10.49 3.32 -5.58
CA VAL A 52 11.73 4.12 -5.65
C VAL A 52 11.78 5.13 -4.50
N HIS A 53 10.63 5.67 -4.12
CA HIS A 53 10.55 6.62 -3.03
C HIS A 53 9.21 6.53 -2.33
N ARG A 54 9.21 6.74 -1.01
CA ARG A 54 7.99 6.78 -0.21
C ARG A 54 8.17 7.70 0.98
N ILE A 55 7.24 8.63 1.14
CA ILE A 55 7.10 9.41 2.36
C ILE A 55 5.75 9.16 3.00
N ALA A 56 5.74 9.17 4.33
CA ALA A 56 4.53 9.14 5.12
C ALA A 56 4.52 10.36 6.05
N ILE A 57 3.44 11.12 6.03
CA ILE A 57 3.27 12.34 6.81
C ILE A 57 2.06 12.14 7.70
N TYR A 58 2.21 12.41 8.98
CA TYR A 58 1.09 12.49 9.90
C TYR A 58 0.61 13.94 9.97
N ARG A 59 -0.70 14.13 9.83
CA ARG A 59 -1.37 15.42 10.01
C ARG A 59 -2.31 15.32 11.21
N THR A 60 -2.12 16.18 12.19
CA THR A 60 -3.02 16.27 13.35
C THR A 60 -4.33 16.98 12.95
N PRO A 61 -5.42 16.82 13.73
CA PRO A 61 -6.68 17.54 13.48
C PRO A 61 -6.51 19.07 13.52
N ASP A 62 -5.58 19.58 14.34
CA ASP A 62 -5.21 20.99 14.43
C ASP A 62 -4.33 21.47 13.26
N GLY A 63 -4.01 20.58 12.31
CA GLY A 63 -3.33 20.92 11.06
C GLY A 63 -1.81 20.93 11.13
N LYS A 64 -1.20 20.42 12.21
CA LYS A 64 0.26 20.25 12.28
C LYS A 64 0.70 19.02 11.49
N PHE A 65 1.88 19.11 10.88
CA PHE A 65 2.47 18.04 10.09
C PHE A 65 3.73 17.51 10.76
N SER A 66 3.91 16.19 10.72
CA SER A 66 5.16 15.54 11.09
C SER A 66 5.51 14.43 10.10
N LEU A 67 6.78 14.35 9.73
CA LEU A 67 7.30 13.25 8.93
C LEU A 67 7.33 12.00 9.80
N LEU A 68 6.71 10.93 9.30
CA LEU A 68 6.84 9.61 9.92
C LEU A 68 8.14 8.97 9.43
N PRO A 69 8.83 8.20 10.29
CA PRO A 69 10.05 7.51 9.90
C PRO A 69 9.78 6.60 8.70
N GLU A 70 10.72 6.61 7.74
CA GLU A 70 10.67 5.67 6.64
C GLU A 70 10.71 4.25 7.20
N ARG A 71 9.64 3.49 6.98
CA ARG A 71 9.68 2.05 7.25
C ARG A 71 10.47 1.45 6.10
N THR A 72 11.74 1.11 6.35
CA THR A 72 12.49 0.19 5.51
C THR A 72 11.59 -1.01 5.29
N PRO A 73 11.24 -1.36 4.04
CA PRO A 73 10.54 -2.61 3.81
C PRO A 73 11.52 -3.71 4.21
N ALA A 74 11.40 -4.22 5.44
CA ALA A 74 11.75 -5.61 5.67
C ALA A 74 10.98 -6.36 4.59
N SER A 75 11.70 -6.99 3.67
CA SER A 75 11.19 -7.77 2.55
C SER A 75 9.82 -8.31 2.93
N GLN A 76 8.76 -7.84 2.28
CA GLN A 76 7.49 -8.53 2.40
C GLN A 76 7.83 -9.97 1.98
N PRO A 77 7.71 -10.99 2.87
CA PRO A 77 7.78 -12.34 2.38
C PRO A 77 6.70 -12.43 1.33
N ALA A 78 7.10 -12.81 0.12
CA ALA A 78 6.19 -13.09 -0.96
C ALA A 78 5.03 -13.87 -0.35
N LYS A 79 3.81 -13.33 -0.51
CA LYS A 79 2.60 -13.99 -0.07
C LYS A 79 2.61 -15.36 -0.72
N THR A 80 3.02 -16.39 0.00
CA THR A 80 2.95 -17.78 -0.45
C THR A 80 1.46 -18.03 -0.63
N GLU A 81 1.02 -18.06 -1.88
CA GLU A 81 -0.26 -18.66 -2.22
C GLU A 81 -0.26 -20.08 -1.65
N PRO A 82 -1.36 -20.52 -1.01
CA PRO A 82 -1.46 -21.91 -0.60
C PRO A 82 -1.47 -22.75 -1.88
N ILE A 83 -0.43 -23.56 -2.06
CA ILE A 83 -0.40 -24.65 -3.04
C ILE A 83 -1.63 -25.50 -2.77
N GLY A 84 -2.49 -25.60 -3.78
CA GLY A 84 -3.68 -26.44 -3.76
C GLY A 84 -3.33 -27.86 -3.32
N GLY A 85 -4.04 -28.35 -2.31
CA GLY A 85 -4.07 -29.76 -2.00
C GLY A 85 -4.84 -30.47 -3.10
N ASP A 86 -4.12 -30.94 -4.12
CA ASP A 86 -4.57 -32.03 -4.97
C ASP A 86 -4.04 -33.32 -4.32
N GLU A 87 -4.80 -33.88 -3.38
CA GLU A 87 -4.63 -35.28 -3.00
C GLU A 87 -5.95 -36.00 -3.25
N ALA A 88 -5.90 -36.80 -4.31
CA ALA A 88 -6.90 -37.68 -4.86
C ALA A 88 -7.77 -38.37 -3.80
N GLY A 89 -9.05 -38.02 -3.79
CA GLY A 89 -10.11 -38.89 -3.31
C GLY A 89 -10.72 -39.63 -4.49
N GLU A 90 -10.07 -40.69 -4.97
CA GLU A 90 -10.78 -41.71 -5.75
C GLU A 90 -11.60 -42.55 -4.76
N SER A 91 -12.92 -42.55 -4.96
CA SER A 91 -13.86 -43.39 -4.25
C SER A 91 -14.69 -44.15 -5.27
N ILE A 92 -14.90 -45.45 -4.99
CA ILE A 92 -15.98 -46.32 -5.46
C ILE A 92 -15.73 -46.86 -6.89
N GLU A 93 -15.73 -48.18 -7.17
CA GLU A 93 -16.67 -49.27 -6.81
C GLU A 93 -15.99 -50.58 -6.36
#